data_AF-A0A1J5P357-F1
#
_entry.id   AF-A0A1J5P357-F1
#
_cell.length_a   1.000
_cell.length_b   1.000
_cell.length_c   1.000
_cell.angle_alpha   90.00
_cell.angle_beta   90.00
_cell.angle_gamma   90.00
#
_symmetry.space_group_name_H-M   'P 1'
#
loop_
_entity.id
_entity.type
_entity.pdbx_description
1 polymer ?
#
loop_
_entity_poly.entity_id
_entity_poly.type
_entity_poly.pdbx_seq_one_letter_code
_entity_poly.pdbx_strand_id
1 'polypeptide(L)'
;MRHVAKAGAKISSLHAVDDDWLMPMHARLVAAPSQWVAQLGAIALAVARAKGIDGPGALQSLPEPDASAQSVAASLLQGEHKAVFLGNAAVQHPQAATLRALAQWIARETGATCGDLTEAGNSVGAHLVGAAPMSGGRNASQIVAEPPRALLLFDVEPEDDSADPAAMAAALGKAEFIVSFSPFVNAAEGYAHVMLPIAPFTETAGSLVNCEGRLQSFNPVVQPLAQTRPGWKVLRVLGNLLGLNGFDFQSAPEVRAEAFSAIGGAGNIATTLARKTHAQYRRGRTY
;
A
#
# COMPACT_ATOMS: atom_id res chain seq x y z
N MET A 1 -18.63 0.03 6.18
CA MET A 1 -19.15 1.35 5.74
C MET A 1 -20.68 1.40 5.70
N ARG A 2 -21.38 0.74 4.76
CA ARG A 2 -22.87 0.86 4.66
C ARG A 2 -23.63 0.49 5.95
N HIS A 3 -23.18 -0.53 6.68
CA HIS A 3 -23.81 -0.93 7.95
C HIS A 3 -23.75 0.18 9.01
N VAL A 4 -22.59 0.83 9.18
CA VAL A 4 -22.44 1.93 10.15
C VAL A 4 -23.14 3.21 9.70
N ALA A 5 -23.21 3.47 8.39
CA ALA A 5 -23.99 4.58 7.85
C ALA A 5 -25.49 4.42 8.18
N LYS A 6 -26.05 3.21 8.04
CA LYS A 6 -27.42 2.89 8.46
C LYS A 6 -27.64 3.07 9.97
N ALA A 7 -26.59 2.86 10.78
CA ALA A 7 -26.62 3.08 12.22
C ALA A 7 -26.37 4.55 12.62
N GLY A 8 -26.33 5.49 11.66
CA GLY A 8 -26.21 6.92 11.92
C GLY A 8 -24.79 7.49 11.87
N ALA A 9 -23.79 6.70 11.46
CA ALA A 9 -22.43 7.21 11.27
C ALA A 9 -22.39 8.28 10.16
N LYS A 10 -21.76 9.42 10.45
CA LYS A 10 -21.51 10.48 9.47
C LYS A 10 -20.32 10.08 8.59
N ILE A 11 -20.59 9.73 7.33
CA ILE A 11 -19.56 9.34 6.36
C ILE A 11 -19.27 10.50 5.41
N SER A 12 -18.00 10.92 5.34
CA SER A 12 -17.56 11.97 4.43
C SER A 12 -16.51 11.42 3.47
N SER A 13 -16.51 11.89 2.22
CA SER A 13 -15.49 11.55 1.21
C SER A 13 -14.81 12.78 0.64
N LEU A 14 -13.52 12.64 0.32
CA LEU A 14 -12.77 13.53 -0.57
C LEU A 14 -12.32 12.67 -1.75
N HIS A 15 -12.82 12.95 -2.95
CA HIS A 15 -12.57 12.13 -4.15
C HIS A 15 -12.53 12.99 -5.42
N ALA A 16 -11.98 12.44 -6.50
CA ALA A 16 -11.95 13.06 -7.83
C ALA A 16 -13.29 12.97 -8.58
N VAL A 17 -14.20 12.10 -8.14
CA VAL A 17 -15.45 11.80 -8.82
C VAL A 17 -16.58 11.74 -7.79
N ASP A 18 -17.78 12.13 -8.21
CA ASP A 18 -18.98 12.11 -7.39
C ASP A 18 -19.78 10.81 -7.60
N ASP A 19 -19.17 9.68 -7.25
CA ASP A 19 -19.83 8.39 -7.38
C ASP A 19 -21.00 8.27 -6.38
N ASP A 20 -22.05 7.52 -6.74
CA ASP A 20 -23.07 7.11 -5.78
C ASP A 20 -22.59 5.90 -4.98
N TRP A 21 -22.29 6.12 -3.69
CA TRP A 21 -21.82 5.07 -2.78
C TRP A 21 -22.94 4.14 -2.29
N LEU A 22 -24.19 4.40 -2.72
CA LEU A 22 -25.40 3.67 -2.33
C LEU A 22 -25.57 3.63 -0.81
N MET A 23 -25.28 4.75 -0.15
CA MET A 23 -25.52 5.00 1.27
C MET A 23 -25.63 6.50 1.56
N PRO A 24 -26.25 6.89 2.70
CA PRO A 24 -26.23 8.27 3.14
C PRO A 24 -24.80 8.77 3.36
N MET A 25 -24.47 9.92 2.78
CA MET A 25 -23.20 10.60 2.97
C MET A 25 -23.45 11.91 3.69
N HIS A 26 -22.62 12.18 4.69
CA HIS A 26 -22.62 13.44 5.44
C HIS A 26 -22.05 14.59 4.62
N ALA A 27 -20.93 14.36 3.92
CA ALA A 27 -20.33 15.33 3.01
C ALA A 27 -19.64 14.62 1.85
N ARG A 28 -19.70 15.21 0.65
CA ARG A 28 -18.96 14.76 -0.53
C ARG A 28 -18.13 15.94 -1.05
N LEU A 29 -16.82 15.87 -0.88
CA LEU A 29 -15.89 16.87 -1.41
C LEU A 29 -15.32 16.32 -2.72
N VAL A 30 -15.68 16.96 -3.82
CA VAL A 30 -15.28 16.55 -5.17
C VAL A 30 -14.26 17.55 -5.68
N ALA A 31 -13.03 17.10 -5.88
CA ALA A 31 -11.93 17.94 -6.31
C ALA A 31 -10.94 17.17 -7.17
N ALA A 32 -10.32 17.86 -8.14
CA ALA A 32 -9.24 17.29 -8.94
C ALA A 32 -8.14 16.72 -8.00
N PRO A 33 -7.47 15.60 -8.37
CA PRO A 33 -6.43 15.01 -7.52
C PRO A 33 -5.36 15.99 -7.05
N SER A 34 -4.97 16.93 -7.92
CA SER A 34 -4.01 18.00 -7.61
C SER A 34 -4.45 18.94 -6.47
N GLN A 35 -5.74 18.98 -6.14
CA GLN A 35 -6.32 19.82 -5.10
C GLN A 35 -6.60 19.06 -3.80
N TRP A 36 -6.36 17.75 -3.72
CA TRP A 36 -6.66 16.96 -2.52
C TRP A 36 -5.86 17.40 -1.30
N VAL A 37 -4.60 17.83 -1.48
CA VAL A 37 -3.79 18.37 -0.37
C VAL A 37 -4.38 19.67 0.16
N ALA A 38 -4.83 20.56 -0.71
CA ALA A 38 -5.50 21.80 -0.30
C ALA A 38 -6.82 21.53 0.43
N GLN A 39 -7.65 20.61 -0.09
CA GLN A 39 -8.93 20.23 0.52
C GLN A 39 -8.76 19.58 1.89
N LEU A 40 -7.84 18.62 2.02
CA LEU A 40 -7.53 18.00 3.30
C LEU A 40 -6.88 18.99 4.28
N GLY A 41 -6.07 19.91 3.76
CA GLY A 41 -5.50 21.03 4.51
C GLY A 41 -6.56 21.98 5.06
N ALA A 42 -7.60 22.30 4.29
CA ALA A 42 -8.72 23.12 4.75
C ALA A 42 -9.49 22.44 5.90
N ILE A 43 -9.70 21.12 5.84
CA ILE A 43 -10.28 20.36 6.96
C ILE A 43 -9.38 20.42 8.20
N ALA A 44 -8.06 20.25 8.02
CA ALA A 44 -7.11 20.37 9.12
C ALA A 44 -7.12 21.77 9.75
N LEU A 45 -7.18 22.82 8.92
CA LEU A 45 -7.28 24.20 9.40
C LEU A 45 -8.60 24.44 10.16
N ALA A 46 -9.72 23.91 9.66
CA ALA A 46 -11.01 23.99 10.35
C ALA A 46 -10.96 23.30 11.74
N VAL A 47 -10.29 22.16 11.85
CA VAL A 47 -10.05 21.50 13.14
C VAL A 47 -9.20 22.38 14.07
N ALA A 48 -8.13 23.00 13.56
CA ALA A 48 -7.27 23.88 14.33
C ALA A 48 -8.05 25.09 14.89
N ARG A 49 -8.84 25.74 14.03
CA ARG A 49 -9.69 26.89 14.38
C ARG A 49 -10.73 26.53 15.44
N ALA A 50 -11.45 25.41 15.25
CA ALA A 50 -12.47 24.97 16.18
C ALA A 50 -11.91 24.61 17.57
N LYS A 51 -10.64 24.15 17.64
CA LYS A 51 -9.96 23.86 18.90
C LYS A 51 -9.20 25.05 19.50
N GLY A 52 -9.04 26.16 18.77
CA GLY A 52 -8.19 27.28 19.17
C GLY A 52 -6.71 26.93 19.32
N ILE A 53 -6.21 26.00 18.48
CA ILE A 53 -4.80 25.58 18.48
C ILE A 53 -4.10 26.01 17.18
N ASP A 54 -2.77 26.06 17.22
CA ASP A 54 -1.98 26.25 16.01
C ASP A 54 -1.97 24.98 15.15
N GLY A 55 -2.24 25.16 13.85
CA GLY A 55 -1.99 24.15 12.84
C GLY A 55 -0.49 24.07 12.47
N PRO A 56 -0.05 23.02 11.76
CA PRO A 56 1.25 23.00 11.08
C PRO A 56 1.44 24.28 10.28
N GLY A 57 2.67 24.82 10.24
CA GLY A 57 2.94 26.13 9.63
C GLY A 57 2.40 26.28 8.20
N ALA A 58 2.45 25.20 7.41
CA ALA A 58 1.90 25.16 6.05
C ALA A 58 0.38 25.39 5.95
N LEU A 59 -0.39 25.17 7.04
CA LEU A 59 -1.83 25.46 7.05
C LEU A 59 -2.14 26.95 7.21
N GLN A 60 -1.24 27.74 7.77
CA GLN A 60 -1.51 29.15 8.07
C GLN A 60 -1.61 30.01 6.80
N SER A 61 -1.01 29.56 5.70
CA SER A 61 -1.09 30.21 4.39
C SER A 61 -2.29 29.75 3.54
N LEU A 62 -3.08 28.79 4.03
CA LEU A 62 -4.28 28.35 3.31
C LEU A 62 -5.42 29.36 3.48
N PRO A 63 -6.31 29.48 2.48
CA PRO A 63 -7.52 30.29 2.62
C PRO A 63 -8.42 29.75 3.75
N GLU A 64 -9.32 30.61 4.24
CA GLU A 64 -10.27 30.22 5.26
C GLU A 64 -11.11 29.00 4.81
N PRO A 65 -11.33 28.00 5.70
CA PRO A 65 -12.05 26.79 5.33
C PRO A 65 -13.49 27.10 4.93
N ASP A 66 -13.95 26.50 3.83
CA ASP A 66 -15.35 26.61 3.40
C ASP A 66 -16.32 25.83 4.32
N ALA A 67 -17.62 25.99 4.06
CA ALA A 67 -18.67 25.35 4.85
C ALA A 67 -18.58 23.80 4.83
N SER A 68 -18.10 23.22 3.74
CA SER A 68 -17.95 21.76 3.62
C SER A 68 -16.81 21.25 4.50
N ALA A 69 -15.64 21.92 4.45
CA ALA A 69 -14.50 21.61 5.30
C ALA A 69 -14.83 21.79 6.79
N GLN A 70 -15.54 22.88 7.13
CA GLN A 70 -16.03 23.14 8.49
C GLN A 70 -16.99 22.04 8.97
N SER A 71 -17.93 21.61 8.13
CA SER A 71 -18.89 20.55 8.44
C SER A 71 -18.19 19.21 8.73
N VAL A 72 -17.23 18.82 7.89
CA VAL A 72 -16.42 17.60 8.10
C VAL A 72 -15.63 17.69 9.40
N ALA A 73 -14.93 18.81 9.63
CA ALA A 73 -14.16 19.01 10.86
C ALA A 73 -15.05 18.94 12.12
N ALA A 74 -16.22 19.57 12.10
CA ALA A 74 -17.17 19.51 13.20
C ALA A 74 -17.66 18.07 13.47
N SER A 75 -17.93 17.29 12.41
CA SER A 75 -18.34 15.89 12.55
C SER A 75 -17.26 15.02 13.20
N LEU A 76 -15.99 15.26 12.86
CA LEU A 76 -14.85 14.58 13.47
C LEU A 76 -14.56 15.06 14.90
N LEU A 77 -14.88 16.29 15.26
CA LEU A 77 -14.71 16.76 16.64
C LEU A 77 -15.78 16.22 17.58
N GLN A 78 -17.02 16.11 17.09
CA GLN A 78 -18.18 15.70 17.89
C GLN A 78 -18.38 14.17 17.98
N GLY A 79 -17.86 13.41 17.02
CA GLY A 79 -18.07 11.96 16.97
C GLY A 79 -17.42 11.20 18.14
N GLU A 80 -18.05 10.08 18.53
CA GLU A 80 -17.54 9.17 19.57
C GLU A 80 -16.49 8.21 18.99
N HIS A 81 -16.85 7.49 17.91
CA HIS A 81 -15.94 6.59 17.18
C HIS A 81 -15.59 7.19 15.82
N LYS A 82 -14.31 7.50 15.63
CA LYS A 82 -13.83 8.32 14.52
C LYS A 82 -12.65 7.67 13.84
N ALA A 83 -12.63 7.73 12.51
CA ALA A 83 -11.53 7.23 11.71
C ALA A 83 -11.31 8.10 10.47
N VAL A 84 -10.05 8.25 10.07
CA VAL A 84 -9.62 8.87 8.82
C VAL A 84 -8.87 7.81 8.00
N PHE A 85 -9.42 7.46 6.84
CA PHE A 85 -8.85 6.44 5.97
C PHE A 85 -8.40 7.05 4.65
N LEU A 86 -7.21 6.65 4.19
CA LEU A 86 -6.71 6.95 2.86
C LEU A 86 -6.93 5.74 1.95
N GLY A 87 -7.55 5.94 0.80
CA GLY A 87 -7.70 4.90 -0.22
C GLY A 87 -6.50 4.84 -1.18
N ASN A 88 -6.48 3.83 -2.05
CA ASN A 88 -5.39 3.58 -3.01
C ASN A 88 -4.99 4.82 -3.81
N ALA A 89 -5.97 5.57 -4.32
CA ALA A 89 -5.67 6.77 -5.11
C ALA A 89 -4.89 7.85 -4.31
N ALA A 90 -5.14 7.96 -3.00
CA ALA A 90 -4.40 8.87 -2.13
C ALA A 90 -3.00 8.32 -1.77
N VAL A 91 -2.86 7.00 -1.63
CA VAL A 91 -1.58 6.32 -1.35
C VAL A 91 -0.64 6.38 -2.56
N GLN A 92 -1.18 6.28 -3.77
CA GLN A 92 -0.44 6.34 -5.03
C GLN A 92 -0.23 7.77 -5.54
N HIS A 93 -0.76 8.78 -4.86
CA HIS A 93 -0.65 10.17 -5.26
C HIS A 93 0.81 10.67 -5.17
N PRO A 94 1.30 11.53 -6.08
CA PRO A 94 2.66 12.11 -5.98
C PRO A 94 2.94 12.85 -4.67
N GLN A 95 1.88 13.35 -4.01
CA GLN A 95 1.94 14.01 -2.70
C GLN A 95 1.39 13.12 -1.56
N ALA A 96 1.45 11.79 -1.69
CA ALA A 96 0.93 10.84 -0.70
C ALA A 96 1.49 11.05 0.71
N ALA A 97 2.78 11.42 0.82
CA ALA A 97 3.39 11.72 2.11
C ALA A 97 2.70 12.92 2.82
N THR A 98 2.37 13.98 2.08
CA THR A 98 1.67 15.15 2.60
C THR A 98 0.23 14.82 2.97
N LEU A 99 -0.49 14.08 2.10
CA LEU A 99 -1.85 13.60 2.39
C LEU A 99 -1.87 12.74 3.67
N ARG A 100 -0.89 11.85 3.82
CA ARG A 100 -0.75 11.02 5.02
C ARG A 100 -0.46 11.83 6.27
N ALA A 101 0.44 12.79 6.20
CA ALA A 101 0.76 13.67 7.32
C ALA A 101 -0.46 14.48 7.78
N LEU A 102 -1.23 15.03 6.83
CA LEU A 102 -2.47 15.76 7.13
C LEU A 102 -3.53 14.85 7.74
N ALA A 103 -3.77 13.66 7.18
CA ALA A 103 -4.71 12.70 7.72
C ALA A 103 -4.34 12.26 9.16
N GLN A 104 -3.06 11.99 9.41
CA GLN A 104 -2.54 11.68 10.74
C GLN A 104 -2.70 12.84 11.72
N TRP A 105 -2.45 14.07 11.25
CA TRP A 105 -2.62 15.27 12.05
C TRP A 105 -4.09 15.46 12.44
N ILE A 106 -5.02 15.40 11.47
CA ILE A 106 -6.46 15.50 11.72
C ILE A 106 -6.89 14.43 12.71
N ALA A 107 -6.48 13.18 12.50
CA ALA A 107 -6.85 12.07 13.36
C ALA A 107 -6.36 12.28 14.81
N ARG A 108 -5.11 12.72 14.98
CA ARG A 108 -4.57 13.04 16.31
C ARG A 108 -5.36 14.15 17.00
N GLU A 109 -5.64 15.24 16.29
CA GLU A 109 -6.31 16.39 16.90
C GLU A 109 -7.79 16.16 17.18
N THR A 110 -8.43 15.23 16.47
CA THR A 110 -9.83 14.87 16.66
C THR A 110 -10.02 13.64 17.55
N GLY A 111 -8.94 12.95 17.94
CA GLY A 111 -9.01 11.68 18.65
C GLY A 111 -9.51 10.52 17.78
N ALA A 112 -9.39 10.64 16.45
CA ALA A 112 -9.71 9.57 15.51
C ALA A 112 -8.53 8.60 15.33
N THR A 113 -8.82 7.41 14.82
CA THR A 113 -7.79 6.53 14.26
C THR A 113 -7.45 6.94 12.83
N CYS A 114 -6.21 6.71 12.40
CA CYS A 114 -5.77 6.93 11.02
C CYS A 114 -5.28 5.61 10.43
N GLY A 115 -5.70 5.30 9.21
CA GLY A 115 -5.25 4.10 8.51
C GLY A 115 -5.28 4.25 6.98
N ASP A 116 -4.75 3.26 6.30
CA ASP A 116 -4.84 3.15 4.84
C ASP A 116 -5.70 1.94 4.50
N LEU A 117 -6.55 2.09 3.48
CA LEU A 117 -7.14 0.96 2.79
C LEU A 117 -6.06 0.48 1.82
N THR A 118 -5.51 -0.70 2.09
CA THR A 118 -4.30 -1.19 1.42
C THR A 118 -4.55 -1.52 -0.04
N GLU A 119 -3.51 -1.32 -0.87
CA GLU A 119 -3.62 -1.47 -2.33
C GLU A 119 -3.98 -2.89 -2.78
N ALA A 120 -3.36 -3.90 -2.17
CA ALA A 120 -3.55 -5.30 -2.52
C ALA A 120 -3.68 -6.19 -1.27
N GLY A 121 -4.08 -7.45 -1.48
CA GLY A 121 -4.40 -8.41 -0.42
C GLY A 121 -3.23 -8.78 0.51
N ASN A 122 -2.00 -8.44 0.15
CA ASN A 122 -0.80 -8.73 0.96
C ASN A 122 0.20 -7.56 1.05
N SER A 123 -0.23 -6.32 0.76
CA SER A 123 0.67 -5.15 0.82
C SER A 123 1.27 -4.96 2.22
N VAL A 124 0.51 -5.26 3.28
CA VAL A 124 1.02 -5.20 4.66
C VAL A 124 2.11 -6.25 4.88
N GLY A 125 1.90 -7.47 4.37
CA GLY A 125 2.88 -8.55 4.46
C GLY A 125 4.17 -8.18 3.73
N ALA A 126 4.06 -7.69 2.49
CA ALA A 126 5.19 -7.19 1.71
C ALA A 126 6.00 -6.13 2.47
N HIS A 127 5.33 -5.15 3.09
CA HIS A 127 6.00 -4.13 3.88
C HIS A 127 6.66 -4.67 5.16
N LEU A 128 6.03 -5.65 5.83
CA LEU A 128 6.57 -6.26 7.05
C LEU A 128 7.83 -7.08 6.78
N VAL A 129 7.93 -7.73 5.61
CA VAL A 129 9.09 -8.53 5.21
C VAL A 129 10.14 -7.71 4.44
N GLY A 130 9.93 -6.40 4.29
CA GLY A 130 10.88 -5.52 3.62
C GLY A 130 10.92 -5.67 2.10
N ALA A 131 9.84 -6.13 1.46
CA ALA A 131 9.69 -6.17 0.00
C ALA A 131 9.47 -4.76 -0.57
N ALA A 132 10.51 -3.93 -0.43
CA ALA A 132 10.63 -2.58 -0.91
C ALA A 132 12.09 -2.33 -1.29
N PRO A 133 12.42 -1.28 -2.06
CA PRO A 133 13.80 -0.95 -2.37
C PRO A 133 14.63 -0.83 -1.08
N MET A 134 15.64 -1.68 -0.96
CA MET A 134 16.62 -1.64 0.13
C MET A 134 17.62 -0.49 -0.08
N SER A 135 18.60 -0.33 0.81
CA SER A 135 19.65 0.68 0.62
C SER A 135 20.35 0.50 -0.73
N GLY A 136 20.33 1.54 -1.56
CA GLY A 136 20.86 1.52 -2.93
C GLY A 136 19.95 0.83 -3.96
N GLY A 137 18.82 0.25 -3.55
CA GLY A 137 17.82 -0.31 -4.45
C GLY A 137 17.03 0.78 -5.18
N ARG A 138 16.56 0.46 -6.38
CA ARG A 138 15.73 1.34 -7.21
C ARG A 138 14.26 0.99 -7.08
N ASN A 139 13.40 2.00 -6.98
CA ASN A 139 11.95 1.84 -7.11
C ASN A 139 11.53 1.73 -8.59
N ALA A 140 10.24 1.47 -8.85
CA ALA A 140 9.73 1.31 -10.21
C ALA A 140 10.01 2.52 -11.12
N SER A 141 9.82 3.76 -10.64
CA SER A 141 10.07 4.95 -11.46
C SER A 141 11.56 5.14 -11.79
N GLN A 142 12.45 4.80 -10.87
CA GLN A 142 13.90 4.79 -11.09
C GLN A 142 14.33 3.67 -12.05
N ILE A 143 13.68 2.50 -12.01
CA ILE A 143 13.90 1.42 -12.98
C ILE A 143 13.47 1.87 -14.37
N VAL A 144 12.33 2.57 -14.50
CA VAL A 144 11.88 3.12 -15.80
C VAL A 144 12.86 4.17 -16.34
N ALA A 145 13.33 5.07 -15.47
CA ALA A 145 14.28 6.12 -15.85
C ALA A 145 15.64 5.55 -16.26
N GLU A 146 16.13 4.54 -15.54
CA GLU A 146 17.43 3.90 -15.77
C GLU A 146 17.28 2.36 -15.79
N PRO A 147 16.83 1.77 -16.90
CA PRO A 147 16.56 0.33 -16.95
C PRO A 147 17.82 -0.50 -16.67
N PRO A 148 17.78 -1.50 -15.77
CA PRO A 148 18.88 -2.43 -15.61
C PRO A 148 19.07 -3.28 -16.88
N ARG A 149 20.27 -3.84 -17.03
CA ARG A 149 20.57 -4.84 -18.07
C ARG A 149 19.75 -6.12 -17.89
N ALA A 150 19.40 -6.47 -16.66
CA ALA A 150 18.60 -7.66 -16.36
C ALA A 150 17.42 -7.35 -15.43
N LEU A 151 16.26 -7.96 -15.70
CA LEU A 151 15.06 -7.87 -14.89
C LEU A 151 14.53 -9.26 -14.51
N LEU A 152 14.12 -9.41 -13.26
CA LEU A 152 13.33 -10.54 -12.76
C LEU A 152 11.95 -10.02 -12.42
N LEU A 153 10.96 -10.37 -13.23
CA LEU A 153 9.56 -9.98 -13.08
C LEU A 153 8.82 -11.09 -12.37
N PHE A 154 8.57 -10.91 -11.07
CA PHE A 154 7.99 -11.96 -10.22
C PHE A 154 6.52 -11.67 -9.92
N ASP A 155 5.62 -12.40 -10.56
CA ASP A 155 4.16 -12.28 -10.41
C ASP A 155 3.68 -10.83 -10.58
N VAL A 156 4.16 -10.20 -11.66
CA VAL A 156 3.87 -8.80 -12.02
C VAL A 156 3.70 -8.71 -13.54
N GLU A 157 2.78 -7.85 -13.97
CA GLU A 157 2.52 -7.51 -15.37
C GLU A 157 2.85 -6.02 -15.54
N PRO A 158 4.13 -5.63 -15.76
CA PRO A 158 4.55 -4.23 -15.74
C PRO A 158 3.80 -3.33 -16.72
N GLU A 159 3.29 -3.91 -17.81
CA GLU A 159 2.41 -3.26 -18.78
C GLU A 159 1.11 -2.73 -18.17
N ASP A 160 0.53 -3.43 -17.19
CA ASP A 160 -0.76 -3.10 -16.57
C ASP A 160 -0.60 -2.58 -15.13
N ASP A 161 0.49 -2.96 -14.46
CA ASP A 161 0.77 -2.61 -13.06
C ASP A 161 1.56 -1.29 -12.90
N SER A 162 1.94 -0.63 -13.99
CA SER A 162 2.72 0.61 -13.96
C SER A 162 1.87 1.86 -14.12
N ALA A 163 2.27 2.93 -13.41
CA ALA A 163 1.62 4.24 -13.53
C ALA A 163 1.77 4.87 -14.93
N ASP A 164 2.82 4.51 -15.66
CA ASP A 164 3.04 4.89 -17.06
C ASP A 164 3.41 3.63 -17.87
N PRO A 165 2.41 2.92 -18.43
CA PRO A 165 2.61 1.71 -19.23
C PRO A 165 3.54 1.92 -20.42
N ALA A 166 3.47 3.09 -21.08
CA ALA A 166 4.27 3.37 -22.26
C ALA A 166 5.75 3.56 -21.90
N ALA A 167 6.02 4.32 -20.82
CA ALA A 167 7.38 4.47 -20.32
C ALA A 167 7.94 3.13 -19.79
N MET A 168 7.12 2.32 -19.12
CA MET A 168 7.52 0.98 -18.68
C MET A 168 7.85 0.07 -19.86
N ALA A 169 7.02 0.02 -20.90
CA ALA A 169 7.29 -0.77 -22.10
C ALA A 169 8.61 -0.35 -22.78
N ALA A 170 8.85 0.96 -22.88
CA ALA A 170 10.12 1.49 -23.41
C ALA A 170 11.33 1.13 -22.52
N ALA A 171 11.15 1.03 -21.20
CA ALA A 171 12.17 0.58 -20.28
C ALA A 171 12.46 -0.93 -20.41
N LEU A 172 11.43 -1.75 -20.51
CA LEU A 172 11.56 -3.20 -20.75
C LEU A 172 12.32 -3.49 -22.04
N GLY A 173 12.03 -2.76 -23.13
CA GLY A 173 12.72 -2.91 -24.41
C GLY A 173 14.23 -2.56 -24.38
N LYS A 174 14.73 -1.94 -23.30
CA LYS A 174 16.15 -1.64 -23.11
C LYS A 174 16.89 -2.68 -22.29
N ALA A 175 16.18 -3.59 -21.61
CA ALA A 175 16.82 -4.66 -20.84
C ALA A 175 17.39 -5.73 -21.78
N GLU A 176 18.60 -6.19 -21.50
CA GLU A 176 19.28 -7.24 -22.28
C GLU A 176 18.80 -8.64 -21.90
N PHE A 177 18.22 -8.80 -20.71
CA PHE A 177 17.75 -10.08 -20.22
C PHE A 177 16.55 -9.92 -19.29
N ILE A 178 15.47 -10.64 -19.56
CA ILE A 178 14.24 -10.58 -18.78
C ILE A 178 13.79 -12.00 -18.44
N VAL A 179 13.62 -12.27 -17.15
CA VAL A 179 13.01 -13.49 -16.64
C VAL A 179 11.64 -13.15 -16.07
N SER A 180 10.59 -13.78 -16.58
CA SER A 180 9.23 -13.64 -16.06
C SER A 180 8.83 -14.88 -15.26
N PHE A 181 8.27 -14.69 -14.07
CA PHE A 181 7.68 -15.72 -13.24
C PHE A 181 6.18 -15.44 -13.16
N SER A 182 5.36 -16.29 -13.77
CA SER A 182 3.91 -16.08 -13.80
C SER A 182 3.15 -17.41 -13.72
N PRO A 183 1.97 -17.44 -13.08
CA PRO A 183 1.05 -18.58 -13.17
C PRO A 183 0.27 -18.61 -14.49
N PHE A 184 0.25 -17.52 -15.25
CA PHE A 184 -0.54 -17.39 -16.48
C PHE A 184 0.31 -16.89 -17.66
N VAL A 185 -0.18 -17.15 -18.87
CA VAL A 185 0.33 -16.47 -20.07
C VAL A 185 -0.09 -15.00 -19.99
N ASN A 186 0.86 -14.09 -20.21
CA ASN A 186 0.67 -12.64 -20.19
C ASN A 186 1.55 -11.98 -21.26
N ALA A 187 1.59 -10.64 -21.32
CA ALA A 187 2.30 -9.94 -22.39
C ALA A 187 3.82 -10.16 -22.36
N ALA A 188 4.37 -10.72 -21.28
CA ALA A 188 5.77 -11.11 -21.18
C ALA A 188 6.19 -12.13 -22.24
N GLU A 189 5.29 -12.88 -22.87
CA GLU A 189 5.64 -13.71 -24.05
C GLU A 189 6.30 -12.90 -25.17
N GLY A 190 5.95 -11.62 -25.29
CA GLY A 190 6.48 -10.73 -26.32
C GLY A 190 7.87 -10.16 -26.03
N TYR A 191 8.35 -10.21 -24.77
CA TYR A 191 9.59 -9.53 -24.38
C TYR A 191 10.49 -10.31 -23.39
N ALA A 192 10.00 -11.36 -22.73
CA ALA A 192 10.78 -12.15 -21.80
C ALA A 192 11.71 -13.11 -22.56
N HIS A 193 12.94 -13.24 -22.06
CA HIS A 193 13.92 -14.19 -22.58
C HIS A 193 13.73 -15.58 -21.95
N VAL A 194 13.22 -15.62 -20.72
CA VAL A 194 12.90 -16.85 -20.00
C VAL A 194 11.57 -16.66 -19.29
N MET A 195 10.69 -17.64 -19.40
CA MET A 195 9.44 -17.72 -18.64
C MET A 195 9.49 -18.94 -17.72
N LEU A 196 9.31 -18.71 -16.42
CA LEU A 196 9.35 -19.73 -15.38
C LEU A 196 7.95 -19.87 -14.77
N PRO A 197 7.23 -20.98 -15.03
CA PRO A 197 5.86 -21.15 -14.55
C PRO A 197 5.82 -21.35 -13.04
N ILE A 198 5.11 -20.48 -12.33
CA ILE A 198 4.88 -20.57 -10.89
C ILE A 198 3.45 -21.02 -10.57
N ALA A 199 3.25 -21.69 -9.44
CA ALA A 199 1.94 -22.16 -9.02
C ALA A 199 1.08 -21.01 -8.45
N PRO A 200 -0.20 -20.87 -8.84
CA PRO A 200 -1.12 -19.92 -8.23
C PRO A 200 -1.45 -20.31 -6.78
N PHE A 201 -2.06 -19.40 -6.02
CA PHE A 201 -2.34 -19.61 -4.59
C PHE A 201 -3.19 -20.86 -4.28
N THR A 202 -3.98 -21.36 -5.23
CA THR A 202 -4.79 -22.58 -5.11
C THR A 202 -3.95 -23.87 -5.10
N GLU A 203 -2.73 -23.81 -5.62
CA GLU A 203 -1.82 -24.95 -5.85
C GLU A 203 -0.57 -24.92 -4.94
N THR A 204 -0.40 -23.85 -4.16
CA THR A 204 0.73 -23.71 -3.22
C THR A 204 0.26 -23.36 -1.82
N ALA A 205 1.05 -23.74 -0.82
CA ALA A 205 0.92 -23.21 0.53
C ALA A 205 1.52 -21.80 0.60
N GLY A 206 0.95 -20.94 1.45
CA GLY A 206 1.41 -19.57 1.60
C GLY A 206 0.80 -18.87 2.81
N SER A 207 1.09 -17.59 2.96
CA SER A 207 0.49 -16.73 3.98
C SER A 207 0.40 -15.29 3.51
N LEU A 208 -0.71 -14.62 3.83
CA LEU A 208 -0.93 -13.20 3.57
C LEU A 208 -1.15 -12.46 4.89
N VAL A 209 -0.81 -11.18 4.93
CA VAL A 209 -1.19 -10.28 6.01
C VAL A 209 -2.17 -9.26 5.44
N ASN A 210 -3.41 -9.30 5.93
CA ASN A 210 -4.47 -8.42 5.44
C ASN A 210 -4.31 -6.98 5.94
N CYS A 211 -5.23 -6.09 5.53
CA CYS A 211 -5.21 -4.67 5.88
C CYS A 211 -5.30 -4.38 7.39
N GLU A 212 -5.83 -5.31 8.19
CA GLU A 212 -5.90 -5.19 9.65
C GLU A 212 -4.62 -5.69 10.36
N GLY A 213 -3.63 -6.16 9.60
CA GLY A 213 -2.42 -6.76 10.15
C GLY A 213 -2.60 -8.22 10.59
N ARG A 214 -3.66 -8.90 10.14
CA ARG A 214 -3.90 -10.31 10.49
C ARG A 214 -3.16 -11.23 9.53
N LEU A 215 -2.29 -12.09 10.07
CA LEU A 215 -1.68 -13.18 9.33
C LEU A 215 -2.71 -14.29 9.04
N GLN A 216 -2.83 -14.68 7.78
CA GLN A 216 -3.72 -15.72 7.29
C GLN A 216 -2.90 -16.71 6.47
N SER A 217 -2.76 -17.94 6.96
CA SER A 217 -2.10 -19.02 6.24
C SER A 217 -3.10 -19.87 5.48
N PHE A 218 -2.67 -20.38 4.33
CA PHE A 218 -3.47 -21.26 3.48
C PHE A 218 -2.63 -22.42 2.97
N ASN A 219 -3.31 -23.52 2.66
CA ASN A 219 -2.75 -24.74 2.11
C ASN A 219 -3.24 -24.92 0.66
N PRO A 220 -2.51 -25.66 -0.18
CA PRO A 220 -2.97 -25.98 -1.52
C PRO A 220 -4.27 -26.77 -1.45
N VAL A 221 -5.23 -26.44 -2.33
CA VAL A 221 -6.51 -27.15 -2.44
C VAL A 221 -6.51 -28.15 -3.59
N VAL A 222 -5.55 -28.02 -4.51
CA VAL A 222 -5.32 -28.93 -5.64
C VAL A 222 -3.82 -29.15 -5.85
N GLN A 223 -3.46 -30.17 -6.62
CA GLN A 223 -2.07 -30.43 -6.99
C GLN A 223 -1.60 -29.41 -8.05
N PRO A 224 -0.30 -29.04 -8.08
CA PRO A 224 0.26 -28.17 -9.10
C PRO A 224 0.00 -28.68 -10.53
N LEU A 225 -0.41 -27.79 -11.42
CA LEU A 225 -0.64 -28.10 -12.82
C LEU A 225 0.67 -28.34 -13.58
N ALA A 226 0.78 -29.48 -14.24
CA ALA A 226 1.90 -29.81 -15.12
C ALA A 226 3.29 -29.61 -14.47
N GLN A 227 4.09 -28.68 -14.99
CA GLN A 227 5.44 -28.39 -14.51
C GLN A 227 5.51 -27.18 -13.57
N THR A 228 4.38 -26.58 -13.18
CA THR A 228 4.39 -25.44 -12.25
C THR A 228 5.02 -25.86 -10.91
N ARG A 229 5.68 -24.90 -10.27
CA ARG A 229 6.25 -25.06 -8.93
C ARG A 229 5.87 -23.85 -8.08
N PRO A 230 5.69 -24.00 -6.76
CA PRO A 230 5.59 -22.85 -5.86
C PRO A 230 6.69 -21.83 -6.14
N GLY A 231 6.34 -20.54 -6.27
CA GLY A 231 7.31 -19.51 -6.66
C GLY A 231 8.53 -19.43 -5.75
N TRP A 232 8.34 -19.64 -4.44
CA TRP A 232 9.46 -19.71 -3.48
C TRP A 232 10.43 -20.87 -3.77
N LYS A 233 9.95 -22.02 -4.29
CA LYS A 233 10.82 -23.14 -4.67
C LYS A 233 11.62 -22.81 -5.93
N VAL A 234 11.04 -22.08 -6.87
CA VAL A 234 11.75 -21.63 -8.08
C VAL A 234 12.87 -20.67 -7.68
N LEU A 235 12.57 -19.67 -6.84
CA LEU A 235 13.58 -18.74 -6.31
C LEU A 235 14.66 -19.47 -5.50
N ARG A 236 14.27 -20.46 -4.70
CA ARG A 236 15.18 -21.35 -3.97
C ARG A 236 16.20 -22.02 -4.89
N VAL A 237 15.72 -22.69 -5.93
CA VAL A 237 16.59 -23.39 -6.88
C VAL A 237 17.48 -22.39 -7.63
N LEU A 238 16.94 -21.23 -8.03
CA LEU A 238 17.71 -20.18 -8.68
C LEU A 238 18.85 -19.67 -7.77
N GLY A 239 18.57 -19.40 -6.50
CA GLY A 239 19.59 -19.01 -5.52
C GLY A 239 20.70 -20.06 -5.40
N ASN A 240 20.34 -21.34 -5.32
CA ASN A 240 21.31 -22.44 -5.25
C ASN A 240 22.16 -22.56 -6.52
N LEU A 241 21.57 -22.41 -7.71
CA LEU A 241 22.30 -22.43 -8.98
C LEU A 241 23.28 -21.26 -9.12
N LEU A 242 22.96 -20.13 -8.51
CA LEU A 242 23.81 -18.94 -8.44
C LEU A 242 24.86 -19.03 -7.30
N GLY A 243 24.88 -20.11 -6.51
CA GLY A 243 25.79 -20.27 -5.38
C GLY A 243 25.53 -19.30 -4.23
N LEU A 244 24.29 -18.80 -4.11
CA LEU A 244 23.91 -17.90 -3.03
C LEU A 244 23.56 -18.68 -1.76
N ASN A 245 23.99 -18.17 -0.61
CA ASN A 245 23.62 -18.73 0.69
C ASN A 245 22.18 -18.35 1.07
N GLY A 246 21.58 -19.10 1.99
CA GLY A 246 20.27 -18.78 2.55
C GLY A 246 19.08 -19.23 1.69
N PHE A 247 19.29 -20.19 0.78
CA PHE A 247 18.26 -20.77 -0.08
C PHE A 247 18.04 -22.27 0.19
N ASP A 248 18.17 -22.71 1.44
CA ASP A 248 18.04 -24.12 1.83
C ASP A 248 16.66 -24.52 2.38
N PHE A 249 15.66 -23.64 2.25
CA PHE A 249 14.30 -23.86 2.79
C PHE A 249 13.64 -25.10 2.20
N GLN A 250 13.00 -25.93 3.03
CA GLN A 250 12.30 -27.14 2.59
C GLN A 250 10.77 -27.00 2.61
N SER A 251 10.25 -25.95 3.26
CA SER A 251 8.82 -25.76 3.44
C SER A 251 8.39 -24.29 3.44
N ALA A 252 7.14 -24.01 3.07
CA ALA A 252 6.57 -22.67 3.15
C ALA A 252 6.54 -22.09 4.59
N PRO A 253 6.28 -22.91 5.64
CA PRO A 253 6.43 -22.46 7.02
C PRO A 253 7.85 -21.98 7.39
N GLU A 254 8.90 -22.62 6.87
CA GLU A 254 10.29 -22.16 7.08
C GLU A 254 10.53 -20.81 6.40
N VAL A 255 10.12 -20.67 5.14
CA VAL A 255 10.20 -19.38 4.41
C VAL A 255 9.46 -18.28 5.17
N ARG A 256 8.27 -18.57 5.69
CA ARG A 256 7.49 -17.63 6.50
C ARG A 256 8.20 -17.26 7.80
N ALA A 257 8.78 -18.24 8.50
CA ALA A 257 9.51 -17.98 9.73
C ALA A 257 10.69 -17.04 9.50
N GLU A 258 11.45 -17.28 8.43
CA GLU A 258 12.56 -16.41 8.01
C GLU A 258 12.07 -15.03 7.59
N ALA A 259 11.02 -14.95 6.78
CA ALA A 259 10.50 -13.67 6.27
C ALA A 259 10.08 -12.71 7.40
N PHE A 260 9.61 -13.23 8.54
CA PHE A 260 9.26 -12.44 9.71
C PHE A 260 10.38 -12.37 10.77
N SER A 261 11.58 -12.91 10.53
CA SER A 261 12.67 -12.94 11.51
C SER A 261 13.08 -11.53 11.95
N ALA A 262 13.12 -10.57 11.02
CA ALA A 262 13.47 -9.17 11.25
C ALA A 262 12.53 -8.44 12.22
N ILE A 263 11.28 -8.91 12.36
CA ILE A 263 10.30 -8.35 13.31
C ILE A 263 10.20 -9.19 14.59
N GLY A 264 11.07 -10.19 14.78
CA GLY A 264 11.02 -11.14 15.89
C GLY A 264 9.98 -12.24 15.72
N GLY A 265 9.57 -12.53 14.49
CA GLY A 265 8.61 -13.58 14.15
C GLY A 265 7.16 -13.12 14.01
N ALA A 266 6.33 -14.00 13.45
CA ALA A 266 4.93 -13.71 13.11
C ALA A 266 4.05 -13.26 14.29
N GLY A 267 4.36 -13.70 15.52
CA GLY A 267 3.64 -13.26 16.73
C GLY A 267 3.78 -11.76 17.02
N ASN A 268 4.78 -11.10 16.45
CA ASN A 268 5.08 -9.69 16.67
C ASN A 268 4.48 -8.75 15.62
N ILE A 269 3.64 -9.25 14.70
CA ILE A 269 3.03 -8.42 13.64
C ILE A 269 2.24 -7.25 14.25
N ALA A 270 1.32 -7.53 15.18
CA ALA A 270 0.50 -6.50 15.82
C ALA A 270 1.34 -5.44 16.54
N THR A 271 2.33 -5.86 17.34
CA THR A 271 3.23 -4.96 18.06
C THR A 271 4.09 -4.12 17.12
N THR A 272 4.57 -4.71 16.02
CA THR A 272 5.38 -4.02 15.01
C THR A 272 4.58 -2.93 14.30
N LEU A 273 3.34 -3.25 13.91
CA LEU A 273 2.44 -2.27 13.27
C LEU A 273 2.11 -1.13 14.23
N ALA A 274 1.80 -1.43 15.50
CA ALA A 274 1.53 -0.39 16.51
C ALA A 274 2.74 0.52 16.79
N ARG A 275 3.96 -0.03 16.84
CA ARG A 275 5.20 0.74 17.03
C ARG A 275 5.50 1.66 15.85
N LYS A 276 5.24 1.23 14.61
CA LYS A 276 5.42 2.07 13.42
C LYS A 276 4.47 3.26 13.41
N THR A 277 3.24 3.10 13.90
CA THR A 277 2.34 4.23 14.16
C THR A 277 3.02 5.19 15.13
N HIS A 278 3.46 4.73 16.32
CA HIS A 278 4.10 5.54 17.37
C HIS A 278 5.44 6.22 16.99
N ALA A 279 6.30 5.57 16.21
CA ALA A 279 7.60 6.12 15.82
C ALA A 279 7.48 7.25 14.78
N GLN A 280 6.47 7.20 13.90
CA GLN A 280 6.13 8.33 13.03
C GLN A 280 5.67 9.57 13.82
N TYR A 281 5.03 9.40 15.00
CA TYR A 281 4.65 10.54 15.87
C TYR A 281 5.86 11.27 16.49
N ARG A 282 7.03 10.65 16.64
CA ARG A 282 8.22 11.32 17.21
C ARG A 282 9.01 12.11 16.18
N ARG A 283 9.03 11.71 14.90
CA ARG A 283 9.77 12.41 13.84
C ARG A 283 9.03 13.64 13.28
N GLY A 284 7.72 13.74 13.46
CA GLY A 284 6.91 14.91 13.06
C GLY A 284 7.00 16.12 14.00
N ARG A 285 7.91 16.13 14.99
CA ARG A 285 8.16 17.26 15.91
C ARG A 285 9.34 18.15 15.49
N THR A 286 9.99 17.86 14.36
CA THR A 286 11.25 18.49 13.95
C THR A 286 11.25 19.06 12.52
N TYR A 287 10.10 19.50 12.03
CA TYR A 287 10.02 20.34 10.82
C TYR A 287 8.99 21.45 11.02
#